data_AF-A0A946IJ85-F1
#
_entry.id   AF-A0A946IJ85-F1
#
_cell.length_a   1.000
_cell.length_b   1.000
_cell.length_c   1.000
_cell.angle_alpha   90.00
_cell.angle_beta   90.00
_cell.angle_gamma   90.00
#
_symmetry.space_group_name_H-M   'P 1'
#
loop_
_entity.id
_entity.type
_entity.pdbx_description
1 polymer ?
#
loop_
_entity_poly.entity_id
_entity_poly.type
_entity_poly.pdbx_seq_one_letter_code
_entity_poly.pdbx_strand_id
1 'polypeptide(L)'
;MKLNLRRLLILSTLCLSAMTASDSYAALTAKVDRTVLDSNETLRAELRYDGQVFAGEPDFEPLSKDFEVLSNRRQQNYSNVNGKTESYTAWTLELRPKRAGILLIPSLTFKKEVSNAVELRVRAAPTNSSANPGTQPIYTETTVDTNTPYVGQQVILTHRLYTSVQLRDFALSELTIDKAELHRLGDTQYQKVINGRNYLVLEVKYAIFPQAKGTLIIPGLRFAAYEVNNRSQFGVFNNRGNQIIRDTESKVLEVNALPSQASIDGWMPSTSVTMEQRWSGDIDSVTVGEPVTRTITIRAEGLSAAQITPLQEPQGDNYRGYPDQPQLDEIVTANGLAATRIESLALVPNKPGEIVLPAVQLVWWDTNSNQPRIASLSPITLQVSPSSNIDATANGSNVMQMTNDAMTTLATDALKPKVSFMTNLSLSINALLITLIIVLLMRRKRESSAARSQQPSLSLDSARLNLKQQLRAIESEAKDENLMAMRDAILRWGKILFAENPPSTLKSLGDLLGNPSISQLFAQLDQQLYQYNGVPETTLDVALLLASLKKESNFNRGSASKDNAGTALQSLYPD
;
A
#
# COMPACT_ATOMS: atom_id res chain seq x y z
N MET A 1 -76.02 4.71 48.85
CA MET A 1 -75.34 5.14 47.61
C MET A 1 -74.15 6.08 47.88
N LYS A 2 -73.23 5.73 48.82
CA LYS A 2 -72.05 6.57 49.17
C LYS A 2 -70.69 5.83 49.07
N LEU A 3 -70.68 4.55 48.66
CA LEU A 3 -69.48 3.73 48.63
C LEU A 3 -68.75 3.73 47.27
N ASN A 4 -69.36 4.28 46.21
CA ASN A 4 -68.79 4.24 44.85
C ASN A 4 -67.88 5.44 44.52
N LEU A 5 -68.05 6.59 45.19
CA LEU A 5 -67.29 7.80 44.83
C LEU A 5 -65.83 7.73 45.30
N ARG A 6 -65.57 7.16 46.49
CA ARG A 6 -64.21 6.98 47.03
C ARG A 6 -63.39 5.96 46.22
N ARG A 7 -64.03 4.88 45.75
CA ARG A 7 -63.37 3.88 44.88
C ARG A 7 -63.08 4.43 43.49
N LEU A 8 -63.96 5.27 42.95
CA LEU A 8 -63.74 5.96 41.68
C LEU A 8 -62.59 6.96 41.77
N LEU A 9 -62.48 7.70 42.87
CA LEU A 9 -61.39 8.66 43.12
C LEU A 9 -60.03 7.98 43.31
N ILE A 10 -60.00 6.84 44.00
CA ILE A 10 -58.76 6.06 44.18
C ILE A 10 -58.31 5.44 42.85
N LEU A 11 -59.25 4.91 42.03
CA LEU A 11 -58.94 4.43 40.69
C LEU A 11 -58.47 5.56 39.76
N SER A 12 -59.06 6.75 39.83
CA SER A 12 -58.64 7.87 39.00
C SER A 12 -57.26 8.39 39.40
N THR A 13 -56.93 8.44 40.68
CA THR A 13 -55.57 8.80 41.14
C THR A 13 -54.53 7.75 40.78
N LEU A 14 -54.87 6.46 40.82
CA LEU A 14 -53.95 5.37 40.44
C LEU A 14 -53.70 5.35 38.92
N CYS A 15 -54.73 5.66 38.12
CA CYS A 15 -54.58 5.80 36.67
C CYS A 15 -53.79 7.06 36.29
N LEU A 16 -53.91 8.17 37.04
CA LEU A 16 -53.15 9.39 36.77
C LEU A 16 -51.67 9.26 37.16
N SER A 17 -51.34 8.49 38.20
CA SER A 17 -49.94 8.20 38.57
C SER A 17 -49.25 7.22 37.61
N ALA A 18 -50.00 6.42 36.85
CA ALA A 18 -49.45 5.51 35.84
C ALA A 18 -49.17 6.19 34.49
N MET A 19 -49.65 7.43 34.27
CA MET A 19 -49.44 8.18 33.03
C MET A 19 -48.25 9.15 33.07
N THR A 20 -47.52 9.25 34.20
CA THR A 20 -46.37 10.17 34.34
C THR A 20 -45.01 9.49 34.29
N ALA A 21 -44.93 8.18 34.05
CA ALA A 21 -43.68 7.50 33.73
C ALA A 21 -43.47 7.50 32.20
N SER A 22 -43.24 8.70 31.65
CA SER A 22 -42.54 8.77 30.36
C SER A 22 -41.07 8.63 30.69
N ASP A 23 -40.47 7.48 30.38
CA ASP A 23 -39.01 7.38 30.31
C ASP A 23 -38.55 8.44 29.31
N SER A 24 -38.00 9.54 29.83
CA SER A 24 -37.29 10.51 29.00
C SER A 24 -36.04 9.79 28.51
N TYR A 25 -36.13 9.20 27.32
CA TYR A 25 -34.94 8.86 26.57
C TYR A 25 -34.21 10.18 26.32
N ALA A 26 -33.02 10.32 26.91
CA ALA A 26 -32.17 11.47 26.62
C ALA A 26 -31.95 11.49 25.11
N ALA A 27 -32.35 12.58 24.45
CA ALA A 27 -32.22 12.69 23.00
C ALA A 27 -30.76 12.68 22.55
N LEU A 28 -29.80 12.73 23.49
CA LEU A 28 -28.37 12.50 23.30
C LEU A 28 -27.87 11.42 24.29
N THR A 29 -27.28 10.35 23.79
CA THR A 29 -26.78 9.22 24.60
C THR A 29 -25.36 8.83 24.17
N ALA A 30 -24.46 8.61 25.13
CA ALA A 30 -23.10 8.13 24.89
C ALA A 30 -22.96 6.64 25.25
N LYS A 31 -22.33 5.85 24.38
CA LYS A 31 -22.01 4.44 24.57
C LYS A 31 -20.58 4.15 24.16
N VAL A 32 -19.99 3.11 24.73
CA VAL A 32 -18.65 2.62 24.37
C VAL A 32 -18.69 1.14 24.04
N ASP A 33 -17.75 0.68 23.22
CA ASP A 33 -17.59 -0.75 22.91
C ASP A 33 -16.98 -1.54 24.09
N ARG A 34 -16.20 -0.89 24.95
CA ARG A 34 -15.57 -1.46 26.14
C ARG A 34 -15.38 -0.42 27.24
N THR A 35 -15.36 -0.90 28.49
CA THR A 35 -15.09 -0.06 29.68
C THR A 35 -13.77 -0.39 30.37
N VAL A 36 -13.05 -1.42 29.91
CA VAL A 36 -11.73 -1.81 30.41
C VAL A 36 -10.79 -2.01 29.24
N LEU A 37 -9.63 -1.36 29.27
CA LEU A 37 -8.61 -1.42 28.22
C LEU A 37 -7.22 -1.07 28.76
N ASP A 38 -6.19 -1.32 27.96
CA ASP A 38 -4.83 -0.84 28.24
C ASP A 38 -4.61 0.53 27.60
N SER A 39 -3.68 1.34 28.13
CA SER A 39 -3.40 2.70 27.63
C SER A 39 -2.83 2.75 26.19
N ASN A 40 -2.51 1.61 25.59
CA ASN A 40 -2.00 1.45 24.22
C ASN A 40 -3.02 0.78 23.27
N GLU A 41 -4.27 0.69 23.70
CA GLU A 41 -5.41 0.26 22.90
C GLU A 41 -6.33 1.47 22.61
N THR A 42 -7.20 1.32 21.63
CA THR A 42 -8.29 2.28 21.38
C THR A 42 -9.63 1.73 21.86
N LEU A 43 -10.57 2.64 22.10
CA LEU A 43 -11.98 2.33 22.29
C LEU A 43 -12.82 3.13 21.31
N ARG A 44 -13.99 2.59 20.99
CA ARG A 44 -14.97 3.28 20.15
C ARG A 44 -16.06 3.87 21.03
N ALA A 45 -16.20 5.20 21.01
CA ALA A 45 -17.29 5.90 21.67
C ALA A 45 -18.33 6.32 20.63
N GLU A 46 -19.58 5.93 20.82
CA GLU A 46 -20.72 6.33 20.00
C GLU A 46 -21.56 7.33 20.78
N LEU A 47 -21.68 8.54 20.24
CA LEU A 47 -22.62 9.55 20.72
C LEU A 47 -23.80 9.58 19.77
N ARG A 48 -24.96 9.11 20.23
CA ARG A 48 -26.20 9.03 19.45
C ARG A 48 -27.14 10.17 19.81
N TYR A 49 -27.61 10.87 18.79
CA TYR A 49 -28.67 11.87 18.88
C TYR A 49 -29.93 11.37 18.16
N ASP A 50 -31.06 11.37 18.84
CA ASP A 50 -32.36 10.94 18.31
C ASP A 50 -32.98 12.04 17.43
N GLY A 51 -32.40 12.18 16.24
CA GLY A 51 -32.86 13.06 15.18
C GLY A 51 -31.86 13.14 14.02
N GLN A 52 -32.28 13.74 12.92
CA GLN A 52 -31.39 13.98 11.77
C GLN A 52 -30.61 15.28 11.95
N VAL A 53 -29.29 15.20 11.80
CA VAL A 53 -28.39 16.34 11.90
C VAL A 53 -27.59 16.45 10.59
N PHE A 54 -27.94 17.43 9.77
CA PHE A 54 -27.29 17.67 8.48
C PHE A 54 -25.99 18.49 8.63
N ALA A 55 -25.92 19.39 9.61
CA ALA A 55 -24.78 20.25 9.89
C ALA A 55 -24.53 20.39 11.40
N GLY A 56 -23.28 20.67 11.77
CA GLY A 56 -22.82 20.76 13.15
C GLY A 56 -22.43 19.40 13.78
N GLU A 57 -21.74 19.49 14.91
CA GLU A 57 -21.33 18.37 15.74
C GLU A 57 -21.34 18.74 17.24
N PRO A 58 -21.37 17.73 18.13
CA PRO A 58 -21.21 17.92 19.57
C PRO A 58 -19.86 18.53 19.92
N ASP A 59 -19.81 19.22 21.05
CA ASP A 59 -18.53 19.69 21.58
C ASP A 59 -17.74 18.51 22.15
N PHE A 60 -16.61 18.20 21.50
CA PHE A 60 -15.70 17.14 21.88
C PHE A 60 -14.46 17.64 22.62
N GLU A 61 -14.28 18.95 22.80
CA GLU A 61 -13.16 19.53 23.55
C GLU A 61 -12.97 18.88 24.94
N PRO A 62 -14.03 18.60 25.73
CA PRO A 62 -13.89 17.97 27.04
C PRO A 62 -13.16 16.61 27.03
N LEU A 63 -13.18 15.88 25.91
CA LEU A 63 -12.48 14.60 25.78
C LEU A 63 -10.96 14.76 25.71
N SER A 64 -10.49 15.90 25.19
CA SER A 64 -9.06 16.13 24.90
C SER A 64 -8.18 16.13 26.15
N LYS A 65 -8.76 16.30 27.34
CA LYS A 65 -8.04 16.22 28.61
C LYS A 65 -7.44 14.84 28.86
N ASP A 66 -8.24 13.79 28.64
CA ASP A 66 -7.90 12.41 29.02
C ASP A 66 -7.76 11.48 27.80
N PHE A 67 -8.22 11.91 26.63
CA PHE A 67 -8.21 11.13 25.39
C PHE A 67 -7.59 11.90 24.23
N GLU A 68 -6.92 11.17 23.35
CA GLU A 68 -6.62 11.59 21.99
C GLU A 68 -7.74 11.11 21.07
N VAL A 69 -8.38 12.03 20.35
CA VAL A 69 -9.43 11.71 19.38
C VAL A 69 -8.76 11.39 18.04
N LEU A 70 -8.69 10.11 17.70
CA LEU A 70 -8.01 9.62 16.50
C LEU A 70 -8.88 9.75 15.25
N SER A 71 -10.19 9.56 15.40
CA SER A 71 -11.14 9.78 14.31
C SER A 71 -12.50 10.18 14.85
N ASN A 72 -13.27 10.87 14.01
CA ASN A 72 -14.66 11.22 14.23
C ASN A 72 -15.43 10.96 12.94
N ARG A 73 -16.45 10.09 13.01
CA ARG A 73 -17.32 9.76 11.89
C ARG A 73 -18.77 10.00 12.25
N ARG A 74 -19.43 10.87 11.50
CA ARG A 74 -20.88 11.04 11.58
C ARG A 74 -21.59 10.07 10.64
N GLN A 75 -22.57 9.35 11.15
CA GLN A 75 -23.47 8.49 10.37
C GLN A 75 -24.92 8.84 10.68
N GLN A 76 -25.74 8.93 9.63
CA GLN A 76 -27.18 9.09 9.76
C GLN A 76 -27.83 7.75 9.43
N ASN A 77 -28.83 7.37 10.23
CA ASN A 77 -29.62 6.19 9.95
C ASN A 77 -31.10 6.57 9.91
N TYR A 78 -31.81 5.99 8.95
CA TYR A 78 -33.25 6.15 8.76
C TYR A 78 -33.84 4.77 8.61
N SER A 79 -34.67 4.36 9.57
CA SER A 79 -35.39 3.10 9.51
C SER A 79 -36.88 3.35 9.56
N ASN A 80 -37.63 2.67 8.70
CA ASN A 80 -39.08 2.63 8.74
C ASN A 80 -39.50 1.18 8.90
N VAL A 81 -39.90 0.81 10.12
CA VAL A 81 -40.39 -0.53 10.45
C VAL A 81 -41.82 -0.41 10.92
N ASN A 82 -42.76 -1.04 10.20
CA ASN A 82 -44.20 -1.04 10.50
C ASN A 82 -44.81 0.36 10.68
N GLY A 83 -44.39 1.35 9.89
CA GLY A 83 -44.93 2.71 9.93
C GLY A 83 -44.43 3.58 11.09
N LYS A 84 -43.51 3.06 11.91
CA LYS A 84 -42.73 3.87 12.86
C LYS A 84 -41.42 4.28 12.21
N THR A 85 -41.28 5.58 11.99
CA THR A 85 -40.04 6.18 11.51
C THR A 85 -39.10 6.40 12.69
N GLU A 86 -37.94 5.73 12.68
CA GLU A 86 -36.83 6.01 13.59
C GLU A 86 -35.68 6.61 12.79
N SER A 87 -35.31 7.85 13.11
CA SER A 87 -34.15 8.52 12.55
C SER A 87 -33.21 8.96 13.66
N TYR A 88 -31.93 8.63 13.55
CA TYR A 88 -30.91 9.09 14.48
C TYR A 88 -29.62 9.46 13.75
N THR A 89 -28.85 10.33 14.39
CA THR A 89 -27.48 10.65 13.98
C THR A 89 -26.54 10.11 15.04
N ALA A 90 -25.50 9.39 14.63
CA ALA A 90 -24.45 8.91 15.52
C ALA A 90 -23.10 9.50 15.13
N TRP A 91 -22.36 10.02 16.10
CA TRP A 91 -20.94 10.32 15.99
C TRP A 91 -20.16 9.19 16.61
N THR A 92 -19.35 8.52 15.80
CA THR A 92 -18.46 7.45 16.22
C THR A 92 -17.05 8.01 16.33
N LEU A 93 -16.54 8.05 17.54
CA LEU A 93 -15.20 8.48 17.88
C LEU A 93 -14.31 7.27 18.12
N GLU A 94 -13.08 7.33 17.63
CA GLU A 94 -12.01 6.42 18.06
C GLU A 94 -11.11 7.16 19.03
N LEU A 95 -11.06 6.69 20.28
CA LEU A 95 -10.39 7.37 21.38
C LEU A 95 -9.22 6.52 21.88
N ARG A 96 -8.07 7.16 22.08
CA ARG A 96 -6.91 6.57 22.76
C ARG A 96 -6.71 7.24 24.13
N PRO A 97 -6.69 6.50 25.24
CA PRO A 97 -6.38 7.07 26.56
C PRO A 97 -4.98 7.70 26.60
N LYS A 98 -4.85 8.88 27.19
CA LYS A 98 -3.55 9.54 27.39
C LYS A 98 -2.80 9.05 28.63
N ARG A 99 -3.52 8.42 29.58
CA ARG A 99 -2.96 7.94 30.86
C ARG A 99 -3.72 6.73 31.38
N ALA A 100 -3.08 5.96 32.25
CA ALA A 100 -3.72 4.89 33.00
C ALA A 100 -4.52 5.44 34.19
N GLY A 101 -5.44 4.64 34.72
CA GLY A 101 -6.31 4.98 35.84
C GLY A 101 -7.79 4.89 35.49
N ILE A 102 -8.62 5.47 36.36
CA ILE A 102 -10.04 5.65 36.08
C ILE A 102 -10.19 6.94 35.28
N LEU A 103 -10.67 6.82 34.05
CA LEU A 103 -10.96 7.94 33.17
C LEU A 103 -12.45 8.07 32.94
N LEU A 104 -12.90 9.27 32.61
CA LEU A 104 -14.30 9.56 32.35
C LEU A 104 -14.43 10.13 30.94
N ILE A 105 -15.29 9.54 30.11
CA ILE A 105 -15.90 10.26 29.00
C ILE A 105 -16.93 11.18 29.65
N PRO A 106 -16.67 12.50 29.72
CA PRO A 106 -17.57 13.43 30.38
C PRO A 106 -18.90 13.51 29.63
N SER A 107 -19.93 14.04 30.28
CA SER A 107 -21.16 14.43 29.60
C SER A 107 -20.85 15.41 28.47
N LEU A 108 -21.26 15.06 27.26
CA LEU A 108 -21.06 15.87 26.06
C LEU A 108 -22.35 16.60 25.73
N THR A 109 -22.23 17.81 25.19
CA THR A 109 -23.38 18.65 24.87
C THR A 109 -23.55 18.77 23.36
N PHE A 110 -24.80 18.68 22.92
CA PHE A 110 -25.17 19.03 21.56
C PHE A 110 -26.52 19.74 21.57
N LYS A 111 -26.55 20.97 21.04
CA LYS A 111 -27.70 21.88 21.15
C LYS A 111 -28.09 22.11 22.62
N LYS A 112 -29.22 21.57 23.07
CA LYS A 112 -29.73 21.69 24.45
C LYS A 112 -29.72 20.35 25.20
N GLU A 113 -29.20 19.30 24.55
CA GLU A 113 -29.16 17.94 25.09
C GLU A 113 -27.78 17.65 25.67
N VAL A 114 -27.76 16.86 26.73
CA VAL A 114 -26.56 16.47 27.47
C VAL A 114 -26.52 14.96 27.56
N SER A 115 -25.39 14.36 27.19
CA SER A 115 -25.23 12.91 27.26
C SER A 115 -24.96 12.42 28.69
N ASN A 116 -25.20 11.13 28.93
CA ASN A 116 -24.60 10.44 30.06
C ASN A 116 -23.06 10.48 29.97
N ALA A 117 -22.41 10.49 31.13
CA ALA A 117 -20.98 10.24 31.24
C ALA A 117 -20.70 8.71 31.27
N VAL A 118 -19.50 8.30 30.87
CA VAL A 118 -19.09 6.89 30.87
C VAL A 118 -17.74 6.74 31.55
N GLU A 119 -17.69 5.96 32.63
CA GLU A 119 -16.46 5.64 33.33
C GLU A 119 -15.71 4.49 32.65
N LEU A 120 -14.39 4.62 32.57
CA LEU A 120 -13.47 3.69 31.92
C LEU A 120 -12.32 3.34 32.87
N ARG A 121 -11.96 2.07 32.95
CA ARG A 121 -10.78 1.59 33.68
C ARG A 121 -9.64 1.32 32.71
N VAL A 122 -8.64 2.19 32.70
CA VAL A 122 -7.45 2.08 31.86
C VAL A 122 -6.30 1.49 32.66
N ARG A 123 -5.78 0.33 32.24
CA ARG A 123 -4.57 -0.25 32.83
C ARG A 123 -3.34 0.37 32.17
N ALA A 124 -2.23 0.41 32.92
CA ALA A 124 -0.95 0.74 32.31
C ALA A 124 -0.64 -0.29 31.23
N ALA A 125 -0.31 0.19 30.04
CA ALA A 125 0.25 -0.67 29.00
C ALA A 125 1.47 -1.43 29.55
N PRO A 126 1.67 -2.70 29.15
CA PRO A 126 2.94 -3.37 29.36
C PRO A 126 4.06 -2.47 28.84
N THR A 127 5.15 -2.34 29.58
CA THR A 127 6.30 -1.53 29.16
C THR A 127 6.76 -2.01 27.78
N ASN A 128 6.72 -1.14 26.76
CA ASN A 128 7.27 -1.38 25.42
C ASN A 128 8.80 -1.51 25.51
N SER A 129 9.28 -2.58 26.16
CA SER A 129 10.68 -2.71 26.52
C SER A 129 11.25 -3.92 25.80
N SER A 130 12.20 -3.64 24.91
CA SER A 130 13.08 -4.65 24.32
C SER A 130 14.01 -5.31 25.35
N ALA A 131 14.01 -4.85 26.61
CA ALA A 131 14.88 -5.37 27.67
C ALA A 131 14.60 -6.84 28.04
N ASN A 132 13.38 -7.34 27.82
CA ASN A 132 13.03 -8.76 27.99
C ASN A 132 12.27 -9.30 26.77
N PRO A 133 12.96 -9.50 25.63
CA PRO A 133 12.36 -9.99 24.40
C PRO A 133 11.64 -11.32 24.63
N GLY A 134 10.53 -11.59 23.93
CA GLY A 134 9.84 -12.88 24.04
C GLY A 134 8.75 -12.97 25.10
N THR A 135 8.71 -12.05 26.07
CA THR A 135 7.73 -12.07 27.18
C THR A 135 6.38 -11.45 26.82
N GLN A 136 6.37 -10.46 25.94
CA GLN A 136 5.17 -9.71 25.55
C GLN A 136 4.71 -10.05 24.14
N PRO A 137 3.40 -10.19 23.87
CA PRO A 137 2.91 -10.55 22.54
C PRO A 137 3.19 -9.49 21.47
N ILE A 138 3.30 -8.21 21.86
CA ILE A 138 3.58 -7.09 20.95
C ILE A 138 4.52 -6.10 21.64
N TYR A 139 5.65 -5.77 21.03
CA TYR A 139 6.56 -4.75 21.53
C TYR A 139 7.33 -4.08 20.38
N THR A 140 7.95 -2.93 20.66
CA THR A 140 8.76 -2.18 19.69
C THR A 140 10.22 -2.16 20.11
N GLU A 141 11.12 -1.98 19.14
CA GLU A 141 12.54 -1.75 19.34
C GLU A 141 12.99 -0.60 18.44
N THR A 142 13.93 0.21 18.93
CA THR A 142 14.55 1.29 18.15
C THR A 142 16.04 1.28 18.38
N THR A 143 16.79 1.15 17.30
CA THR A 143 18.26 1.13 17.32
C THR A 143 18.82 2.16 16.35
N VAL A 144 19.93 2.76 16.72
CA VAL A 144 20.80 3.54 15.84
C VAL A 144 22.16 2.85 15.78
N ASP A 145 22.87 3.00 14.66
CA ASP A 145 24.22 2.46 14.48
C ASP A 145 25.30 3.30 15.21
N THR A 146 25.06 4.61 15.38
CA THR A 146 25.91 5.51 16.15
C THR A 146 25.10 6.50 17.00
N ASN A 147 25.57 6.75 18.23
CA ASN A 147 24.96 7.71 19.16
C ASN A 147 25.63 9.10 19.09
N THR A 148 26.83 9.18 18.51
CA THR A 148 27.66 10.40 18.48
C THR A 148 28.14 10.73 17.07
N PRO A 149 27.23 10.89 16.09
CA PRO A 149 27.62 11.17 14.70
C PRO A 149 28.24 12.56 14.56
N TYR A 150 29.03 12.78 13.50
CA TYR A 150 29.39 14.12 13.07
C TYR A 150 28.27 14.77 12.24
N VAL A 151 28.30 16.10 12.12
CA VAL A 151 27.44 16.82 11.16
C VAL A 151 27.62 16.23 9.76
N GLY A 152 26.53 15.95 9.06
CA GLY A 152 26.51 15.38 7.71
C GLY A 152 26.86 13.90 7.62
N GLN A 153 27.24 13.24 8.72
CA GLN A 153 27.47 11.79 8.75
C GLN A 153 26.13 11.04 8.76
N GLN A 154 26.03 9.98 7.95
CA GLN A 154 24.88 9.08 7.98
C GLN A 154 24.73 8.39 9.34
N VAL A 155 23.50 8.37 9.85
CA VAL A 155 23.05 7.51 10.95
C VAL A 155 21.95 6.59 10.44
N ILE A 156 22.11 5.29 10.66
CA ILE A 156 21.08 4.29 10.33
C ILE A 156 20.15 4.10 11.52
N LEU A 157 18.93 4.61 11.40
CA LEU A 157 17.84 4.38 12.34
C LEU A 157 17.02 3.17 11.90
N THR A 158 16.86 2.20 12.80
CA THR A 158 16.02 1.02 12.58
C THR A 158 14.93 0.96 13.63
N HIS A 159 13.67 0.99 13.19
CA HIS A 159 12.51 0.73 14.03
C HIS A 159 11.98 -0.67 13.74
N ARG A 160 11.63 -1.42 14.80
CA ARG A 160 11.01 -2.74 14.68
C ARG A 160 9.75 -2.82 15.50
N LEU A 161 8.71 -3.40 14.93
CA LEU A 161 7.55 -3.91 15.64
C LEU A 161 7.63 -5.43 15.65
N TYR A 162 7.65 -6.02 16.84
CA TYR A 162 7.53 -7.45 17.07
C TYR A 162 6.09 -7.77 17.44
N THR A 163 5.44 -8.69 16.73
CA THR A 163 4.12 -9.22 17.10
C THR A 163 4.05 -10.73 16.97
N SER A 164 3.58 -11.42 18.02
CA SER A 164 3.26 -12.85 18.00
C SER A 164 1.77 -13.12 17.81
N VAL A 165 0.95 -12.06 17.70
CA VAL A 165 -0.49 -12.15 17.42
C VAL A 165 -0.77 -11.72 16.00
N GLN A 166 -1.91 -12.16 15.46
CA GLN A 166 -2.27 -11.86 14.09
C GLN A 166 -2.85 -10.45 14.00
N LEU A 167 -2.04 -9.55 13.45
CA LEU A 167 -2.40 -8.17 13.15
C LEU A 167 -2.57 -8.00 11.64
N ARG A 168 -3.43 -7.07 11.24
CA ARG A 168 -3.63 -6.63 9.86
C ARG A 168 -3.67 -5.11 9.77
N ASP A 169 -3.65 -4.59 8.55
CA ASP A 169 -3.78 -3.16 8.25
C ASP A 169 -2.76 -2.31 9.02
N PHE A 170 -1.48 -2.69 8.92
CA PHE A 170 -0.39 -1.96 9.54
C PHE A 170 -0.28 -0.56 8.94
N ALA A 171 -0.27 0.44 9.82
CA ALA A 171 -0.02 1.83 9.50
C ALA A 171 1.15 2.35 10.34
N LEU A 172 1.99 3.17 9.72
CA LEU A 172 3.14 3.81 10.35
C LEU A 172 2.97 5.33 10.21
N SER A 173 3.19 6.07 11.30
CA SER A 173 3.23 7.53 11.25
C SER A 173 4.45 8.01 10.45
N GLU A 174 4.35 9.20 9.87
CA GLU A 174 5.50 9.85 9.24
C GLU A 174 6.56 10.21 10.30
N LEU A 175 7.84 10.07 9.92
CA LEU A 175 8.98 10.50 10.73
C LEU A 175 9.46 11.86 10.24
N THR A 176 9.48 12.85 11.13
CA THR A 176 10.12 14.14 10.87
C THR A 176 11.11 14.42 12.00
N ILE A 177 12.29 14.92 11.64
CA ILE A 177 13.37 15.22 12.59
C ILE A 177 13.83 16.65 12.29
N ASP A 178 13.77 17.52 13.29
CA ASP A 178 14.29 18.88 13.15
C ASP A 178 15.81 18.87 12.97
N LYS A 179 16.33 19.73 12.10
CA LYS A 179 17.77 19.87 11.78
C LYS A 179 18.45 18.58 11.29
N ALA A 180 17.70 17.70 10.64
CA ALA A 180 18.26 16.55 9.95
C ALA A 180 17.53 16.28 8.64
N GLU A 181 18.27 15.79 7.66
CA GLU A 181 17.69 15.25 6.43
C GLU A 181 17.42 13.75 6.61
N LEU A 182 16.30 13.27 6.07
CA LEU A 182 15.83 11.91 6.27
C LEU A 182 15.59 11.21 4.93
N HIS A 183 16.18 10.01 4.79
CA HIS A 183 15.99 9.14 3.63
C HIS A 183 15.44 7.79 4.08
N ARG A 184 14.29 7.37 3.56
CA ARG A 184 13.71 6.07 3.88
C ARG A 184 14.39 4.98 3.06
N LEU A 185 15.07 4.06 3.74
CA LEU A 185 15.83 2.98 3.10
C LEU A 185 14.93 1.77 2.76
N GLY A 186 13.79 1.65 3.43
CA GLY A 186 12.76 0.68 3.07
C GLY A 186 12.24 -0.12 4.25
N ASP A 187 11.36 -1.05 3.91
CA ASP A 187 10.59 -1.85 4.84
C ASP A 187 10.83 -3.33 4.59
N THR A 188 11.01 -4.10 5.65
CA THR A 188 11.13 -5.55 5.56
C THR A 188 10.23 -6.21 6.59
N GLN A 189 9.71 -7.38 6.22
CA GLN A 189 8.87 -8.19 7.09
C GLN A 189 9.40 -9.62 7.11
N TYR A 190 9.69 -10.14 8.29
CA TYR A 190 10.25 -11.48 8.47
C TYR A 190 9.80 -12.12 9.77
N GLN A 191 9.93 -13.44 9.87
CA GLN A 191 9.65 -14.17 11.10
C GLN A 191 10.92 -14.36 11.93
N LYS A 192 10.79 -14.25 13.26
CA LYS A 192 11.89 -14.46 14.21
C LYS A 192 11.38 -15.16 15.45
N VAL A 193 12.05 -16.24 15.85
CA VAL A 193 11.75 -16.93 17.11
C VAL A 193 12.58 -16.32 18.23
N ILE A 194 11.92 -15.90 19.31
CA ILE A 194 12.55 -15.29 20.48
C ILE A 194 11.96 -15.94 21.73
N ASN A 195 12.80 -16.57 22.56
CA ASN A 195 12.37 -17.31 23.76
C ASN A 195 11.24 -18.32 23.47
N GLY A 196 11.36 -19.07 22.37
CA GLY A 196 10.38 -20.08 21.95
C GLY A 196 9.08 -19.54 21.35
N ARG A 197 8.89 -18.21 21.30
CA ARG A 197 7.71 -17.56 20.70
C ARG A 197 8.05 -17.08 19.29
N ASN A 198 7.20 -17.40 18.32
CA ASN A 198 7.34 -16.92 16.94
C ASN A 198 6.77 -15.50 16.82
N TYR A 199 7.59 -14.57 16.34
CA TYR A 199 7.20 -13.20 16.05
C TYR A 199 7.23 -12.95 14.57
N LEU A 200 6.24 -12.21 14.08
CA LEU A 200 6.37 -11.40 12.89
C LEU A 200 7.09 -10.09 13.28
N VAL A 201 8.14 -9.77 12.55
CA VAL A 201 8.92 -8.53 12.70
C VAL A 201 8.64 -7.65 11.51
N LEU A 202 8.15 -6.44 11.75
CA LEU A 202 8.08 -5.37 10.76
C LEU A 202 9.22 -4.41 11.06
N GLU A 203 10.14 -4.25 10.12
CA GLU A 203 11.35 -3.45 10.26
C GLU A 203 11.33 -2.33 9.23
N VAL A 204 11.56 -1.10 9.69
CA VAL A 204 11.65 0.09 8.85
C VAL A 204 12.99 0.78 9.12
N LYS A 205 13.72 1.09 8.05
CA LYS A 205 15.04 1.73 8.13
C LYS A 205 15.05 3.12 7.50
N TYR A 206 15.81 4.01 8.14
CA TYR A 206 16.07 5.36 7.66
C TYR A 206 17.57 5.67 7.72
N ALA A 207 18.06 6.44 6.76
CA ALA A 207 19.32 7.17 6.86
C ALA A 207 19.02 8.61 7.29
N ILE A 208 19.68 9.06 8.35
CA ILE A 208 19.55 10.40 8.92
C ILE A 208 20.88 11.13 8.73
N PHE A 209 20.83 12.35 8.21
CA PHE A 209 21.99 13.22 8.05
C PHE A 209 21.82 14.47 8.92
N PRO A 210 22.47 14.56 10.10
CA PRO A 210 22.36 15.72 10.97
C PRO A 210 22.94 16.97 10.30
N GLN A 211 22.24 18.10 10.36
CA GLN A 211 22.66 19.34 9.68
C GLN A 211 23.40 20.32 10.60
N ALA A 212 23.38 20.10 11.92
CA ALA A 212 24.05 20.97 12.90
C ALA A 212 24.56 20.18 14.11
N LYS A 213 25.61 20.70 14.75
CA LYS A 213 26.17 20.15 16.00
C LYS A 213 25.20 20.35 17.18
N GLY A 214 25.28 19.48 18.17
CA GLY A 214 24.50 19.52 19.40
C GLY A 214 23.50 18.38 19.51
N THR A 215 22.51 18.53 20.39
CA THR A 215 21.52 17.47 20.65
C THR A 215 20.54 17.33 19.49
N LEU A 216 20.45 16.13 18.93
CA LEU A 216 19.45 15.75 17.93
C LEU A 216 18.42 14.81 18.57
N ILE A 217 17.15 15.19 18.54
CA ILE A 217 16.06 14.40 19.10
C ILE A 217 15.32 13.69 17.97
N ILE A 218 15.38 12.37 17.97
CA ILE A 218 14.62 11.49 17.08
C ILE A 218 13.32 11.14 17.80
N PRO A 219 12.16 11.66 17.36
CA PRO A 219 10.89 11.32 17.99
C PRO A 219 10.54 9.85 17.76
N GLY A 220 9.74 9.28 18.67
CA GLY A 220 9.21 7.94 18.49
C GLY A 220 8.19 7.90 17.35
N LEU A 221 8.12 6.76 16.66
CA LEU A 221 7.13 6.48 15.62
C LEU A 221 5.95 5.70 16.16
N ARG A 222 4.79 5.92 15.57
CA ARG A 222 3.56 5.20 15.90
C ARG A 222 3.30 4.10 14.89
N PHE A 223 3.30 2.86 15.37
CA PHE A 223 2.70 1.73 14.68
C PHE A 223 1.24 1.59 15.11
N ALA A 224 0.32 1.50 14.15
CA ALA A 224 -1.07 1.16 14.37
C ALA A 224 -1.41 -0.09 13.56
N ALA A 225 -2.19 -1.00 14.14
CA ALA A 225 -2.68 -2.17 13.43
C ALA A 225 -3.98 -2.66 14.07
N TYR A 226 -4.72 -3.53 13.38
CA TYR A 226 -5.93 -4.13 13.91
C TYR A 226 -5.69 -5.59 14.26
N GLU A 227 -6.06 -5.97 15.49
CA GLU A 227 -6.04 -7.37 15.90
C GLU A 227 -7.19 -8.14 15.26
N VAL A 228 -6.87 -9.28 14.63
CA VAL A 228 -7.87 -10.15 14.02
C VAL A 228 -8.60 -10.91 15.13
N ASN A 229 -9.83 -10.47 15.41
CA ASN A 229 -10.63 -11.06 16.48
C ASN A 229 -11.60 -12.12 15.93
N ASN A 230 -11.37 -13.41 16.24
CA ASN A 230 -12.21 -14.53 15.80
C ASN A 230 -13.50 -14.73 16.65
N ARG A 231 -13.79 -13.84 17.63
CA ARG A 231 -14.86 -14.02 18.62
C ARG A 231 -15.80 -12.81 18.74
N SER A 232 -16.30 -12.29 17.62
CA SER A 232 -17.35 -11.27 17.67
C SER A 232 -18.72 -11.90 18.00
N GLN A 233 -19.09 -11.89 19.29
CA GLN A 233 -20.38 -12.38 19.80
C GLN A 233 -21.51 -11.33 19.76
N PHE A 234 -21.25 -10.14 19.19
CA PHE A 234 -22.26 -9.08 18.99
C PHE A 234 -22.28 -8.63 17.53
N GLY A 235 -23.47 -8.65 16.93
CA GLY A 235 -23.71 -8.34 15.52
C GLY A 235 -23.53 -6.86 15.15
N VAL A 236 -23.41 -6.65 13.84
CA VAL A 236 -23.52 -5.38 13.08
C VAL A 236 -22.43 -4.32 13.26
N PHE A 237 -21.57 -4.38 14.29
CA PHE A 237 -20.62 -3.28 14.57
C PHE A 237 -19.13 -3.58 14.43
N ASN A 238 -18.70 -4.83 14.17
CA ASN A 238 -17.31 -5.21 14.34
C ASN A 238 -16.71 -6.06 13.20
N ASN A 239 -16.43 -5.43 12.05
CA ASN A 239 -15.66 -6.09 10.98
C ASN A 239 -14.16 -5.82 11.03
N ARG A 240 -13.68 -4.84 11.83
CA ARG A 240 -12.26 -4.42 11.85
C ARG A 240 -11.44 -4.97 13.01
N GLY A 241 -12.04 -5.33 14.15
CA GLY A 241 -11.28 -5.78 15.34
C GLY A 241 -10.76 -4.61 16.16
N ASN A 242 -9.96 -4.89 17.20
CA ASN A 242 -9.43 -3.85 18.11
C ASN A 242 -8.22 -3.17 17.47
N GLN A 243 -8.18 -1.84 17.42
CA GLN A 243 -6.97 -1.14 17.01
C GLN A 243 -5.95 -1.14 18.16
N ILE A 244 -4.74 -1.57 17.83
CA ILE A 244 -3.59 -1.65 18.71
C ILE A 244 -2.60 -0.58 18.25
N ILE A 245 -2.12 0.24 19.18
CA ILE A 245 -1.16 1.31 18.90
C ILE A 245 0.11 1.07 19.71
N ARG A 246 1.27 1.11 19.06
CA ARG A 246 2.58 1.01 19.71
C ARG A 246 3.46 2.15 19.25
N ASP A 247 3.79 3.02 20.18
CA ASP A 247 4.79 4.06 19.96
C ASP A 247 6.18 3.46 20.21
N THR A 248 7.14 3.78 19.36
CA THR A 248 8.55 3.41 19.55
C THR A 248 9.22 4.35 20.55
N GLU A 249 10.38 3.94 21.03
CA GLU A 249 11.22 4.80 21.87
C GLU A 249 11.75 5.99 21.06
N SER A 250 11.80 7.17 21.68
CA SER A 250 12.55 8.31 21.15
C SER A 250 14.04 8.11 21.43
N LYS A 251 14.91 8.57 20.52
CA LYS A 251 16.36 8.54 20.70
C LYS A 251 16.93 9.95 20.73
N VAL A 252 17.95 10.14 21.55
CA VAL A 252 18.70 11.40 21.64
C VAL A 252 20.13 11.11 21.22
N LEU A 253 20.61 11.81 20.20
CA LEU A 253 21.98 11.72 19.71
C LEU A 253 22.75 12.99 20.05
N GLU A 254 24.05 12.86 20.27
CA GLU A 254 24.95 13.99 20.45
C GLU A 254 25.76 14.20 19.16
N VAL A 255 25.38 15.21 18.38
CA VAL A 255 26.02 15.48 17.09
C VAL A 255 27.29 16.29 17.31
N ASN A 256 28.42 15.70 16.95
CA ASN A 256 29.74 16.30 17.03
C ASN A 256 29.96 17.31 15.89
N ALA A 257 30.70 18.38 16.19
CA ALA A 257 31.25 19.26 15.15
C ALA A 257 32.30 18.51 14.33
N LEU A 258 32.64 19.03 13.14
CA LEU A 258 33.72 18.48 12.33
C LEU A 258 35.00 18.33 13.18
N PRO A 259 35.75 17.21 13.05
CA PRO A 259 37.04 17.04 13.71
C PRO A 259 37.98 18.19 13.37
N SER A 260 38.86 18.58 14.30
CA SER A 260 39.80 19.70 14.08
C SER A 260 40.79 19.46 12.93
N GLN A 261 41.00 18.19 12.54
CA GLN A 261 41.84 17.80 11.40
C GLN A 261 41.09 17.81 10.06
N ALA A 262 39.76 17.92 10.09
CA ALA A 262 38.95 17.95 8.90
C ALA A 262 38.86 19.38 8.34
N SER A 263 39.06 19.51 7.03
CA SER A 263 38.78 20.75 6.30
C SER A 263 37.27 20.86 6.07
N ILE A 264 36.74 22.08 6.17
CA ILE A 264 35.35 22.38 5.74
C ILE A 264 35.24 22.16 4.23
N ASP A 265 36.25 22.61 3.48
CA ASP A 265 36.38 22.34 2.06
C ASP A 265 36.76 20.86 1.90
N GLY A 266 35.81 20.04 1.45
CA GLY A 266 36.00 18.58 1.31
C GLY A 266 35.47 17.74 2.47
N TRP A 267 34.59 18.28 3.34
CA TRP A 267 33.95 17.48 4.38
C TRP A 267 33.02 16.41 3.78
N MET A 268 33.51 15.17 3.77
CA MET A 268 32.83 14.00 3.22
C MET A 268 32.93 12.83 4.21
N PRO A 269 32.05 12.77 5.24
CA PRO A 269 32.03 11.68 6.21
C PRO A 269 31.45 10.41 5.61
N SER A 270 32.31 9.53 5.13
CA SER A 270 31.94 8.32 4.39
C SER A 270 32.54 7.07 5.03
N THR A 271 32.01 5.90 4.72
CA THR A 271 32.63 4.61 5.06
C THR A 271 33.60 4.14 3.97
N SER A 272 33.42 4.59 2.72
CA SER A 272 34.21 4.20 1.57
C SER A 272 34.04 5.21 0.43
N VAL A 273 35.15 5.68 -0.14
CA VAL A 273 35.15 6.51 -1.36
C VAL A 273 36.08 5.91 -2.39
N THR A 274 35.59 5.71 -3.61
CA THR A 274 36.39 5.24 -4.75
C THR A 274 36.28 6.20 -5.93
N MET A 275 37.34 6.26 -6.74
CA MET A 275 37.40 7.08 -7.94
C MET A 275 37.90 6.25 -9.11
N GLU A 276 37.17 6.30 -10.21
CA GLU A 276 37.52 5.64 -11.47
C GLU A 276 37.50 6.66 -12.60
N GLN A 277 38.31 6.43 -13.64
CA GLN A 277 38.30 7.26 -14.83
C GLN A 277 38.21 6.44 -16.11
N ARG A 278 37.57 7.01 -17.12
CA ARG A 278 37.43 6.45 -18.45
C ARG A 278 37.63 7.54 -19.50
N TRP A 279 38.02 7.12 -20.70
CA TRP A 279 38.28 7.99 -21.84
C TRP A 279 37.45 7.54 -23.03
N SER A 280 36.97 8.50 -23.84
CA SER A 280 36.17 8.20 -25.04
C SER A 280 36.98 7.65 -26.22
N GLY A 281 38.32 7.70 -26.15
CA GLY A 281 39.23 7.27 -27.21
C GLY A 281 40.59 6.83 -26.68
N ASP A 282 41.51 6.55 -27.59
CA ASP A 282 42.89 6.18 -27.26
C ASP A 282 43.70 7.43 -26.85
N ILE A 283 44.18 7.42 -25.61
CA ILE A 283 44.93 8.53 -25.00
C ILE A 283 46.37 8.63 -25.53
N ASP A 284 46.87 7.58 -26.19
CA ASP A 284 48.20 7.53 -26.80
C ASP A 284 48.19 8.05 -28.25
N SER A 285 47.01 8.31 -28.83
CA SER A 285 46.86 8.77 -30.21
C SER A 285 45.86 9.93 -30.34
N VAL A 286 45.99 10.96 -29.51
CA VAL A 286 45.11 12.14 -29.58
C VAL A 286 45.59 13.07 -30.69
N THR A 287 44.68 13.73 -31.41
CA THR A 287 45.03 14.68 -32.49
C THR A 287 44.72 16.12 -32.09
N VAL A 288 45.55 17.09 -32.52
CA VAL A 288 45.25 18.52 -32.35
C VAL A 288 43.88 18.85 -32.95
N GLY A 289 43.04 19.56 -32.19
CA GLY A 289 41.70 19.97 -32.60
C GLY A 289 40.61 18.91 -32.48
N GLU A 290 40.96 17.65 -32.19
CA GLU A 290 39.99 16.57 -31.97
C GLU A 290 39.66 16.46 -30.46
N PRO A 291 38.37 16.50 -30.07
CA PRO A 291 37.98 16.39 -28.67
C PRO A 291 38.18 14.95 -28.15
N VAL A 292 38.76 14.82 -26.96
CA VAL A 292 38.80 13.57 -26.20
C VAL A 292 38.13 13.80 -24.83
N THR A 293 37.14 12.98 -24.49
CA THR A 293 36.37 13.16 -23.25
C THR A 293 36.93 12.28 -22.14
N ARG A 294 37.23 12.90 -21.00
CA ARG A 294 37.56 12.24 -19.74
C ARG A 294 36.32 12.19 -18.87
N THR A 295 35.91 11.01 -18.44
CA THR A 295 34.82 10.81 -17.48
C THR A 295 35.39 10.26 -16.17
N ILE A 296 35.18 10.97 -15.07
CA ILE A 296 35.54 10.55 -13.73
C ILE A 296 34.27 10.17 -12.98
N THR A 297 34.25 8.96 -12.41
CA THR A 297 33.17 8.47 -11.56
C THR A 297 33.65 8.36 -10.13
N ILE A 298 33.00 9.11 -9.24
CA ILE A 298 33.24 9.07 -7.79
C ILE A 298 32.08 8.28 -7.17
N ARG A 299 32.39 7.26 -6.38
CA ARG A 299 31.39 6.51 -5.60
C ARG A 299 31.69 6.68 -4.12
N ALA A 300 30.66 6.94 -3.33
CA ALA A 300 30.78 7.09 -1.89
C ALA A 300 29.66 6.35 -1.15
N GLU A 301 30.01 5.64 -0.07
CA GLU A 301 29.05 5.02 0.83
C GLU A 301 28.76 5.92 2.04
N GLY A 302 27.49 5.98 2.47
CA GLY A 302 27.07 6.78 3.62
C GLY A 302 26.98 8.29 3.36
N LEU A 303 26.87 8.71 2.11
CA LEU A 303 26.71 10.11 1.69
C LEU A 303 25.55 10.24 0.70
N SER A 304 24.94 11.43 0.65
CA SER A 304 24.14 11.85 -0.50
C SER A 304 25.05 12.32 -1.64
N ALA A 305 24.57 12.27 -2.88
CA ALA A 305 25.35 12.67 -4.05
C ALA A 305 25.69 14.16 -4.05
N ALA A 306 24.85 14.98 -3.41
CA ALA A 306 25.10 16.40 -3.20
C ALA A 306 26.25 16.68 -2.21
N GLN A 307 26.59 15.74 -1.33
CA GLN A 307 27.73 15.87 -0.42
C GLN A 307 29.07 15.53 -1.08
N ILE A 308 29.08 14.92 -2.27
CA ILE A 308 30.32 14.63 -2.99
C ILE A 308 30.89 15.93 -3.54
N THR A 309 32.08 16.31 -3.05
CA THR A 309 32.75 17.55 -3.44
C THR A 309 33.08 17.54 -4.93
N PRO A 310 32.73 18.61 -5.69
CA PRO A 310 33.10 18.73 -7.10
C PRO A 310 34.62 18.69 -7.32
N LEU A 311 35.07 18.09 -8.41
CA LEU A 311 36.50 18.10 -8.74
C LEU A 311 36.90 19.46 -9.31
N GLN A 312 38.15 19.84 -9.09
CA GLN A 312 38.73 21.01 -9.73
C GLN A 312 39.08 20.68 -11.19
N GLU A 313 38.67 21.55 -12.10
CA GLU A 313 38.99 21.41 -13.51
C GLU A 313 40.50 21.62 -13.74
N PRO A 314 41.18 20.69 -14.46
CA PRO A 314 42.58 20.87 -14.79
C PRO A 314 42.74 22.07 -15.72
N GLN A 315 43.68 22.94 -15.40
CA GLN A 315 44.04 24.12 -16.19
C GLN A 315 45.34 23.85 -16.95
N GLY A 316 45.42 24.28 -18.21
CA GLY A 316 46.64 24.17 -18.99
C GLY A 316 46.60 24.95 -20.31
N ASP A 317 47.75 25.43 -20.76
CA ASP A 317 47.84 26.29 -21.95
C ASP A 317 47.70 25.52 -23.27
N ASN A 318 47.89 24.21 -23.25
CA ASN A 318 48.00 23.36 -24.45
C ASN A 318 46.69 22.65 -24.82
N TYR A 319 45.60 22.90 -24.08
CA TYR A 319 44.27 22.38 -24.36
C TYR A 319 43.18 23.35 -23.91
N ARG A 320 41.94 23.13 -24.34
CA ARG A 320 40.74 23.74 -23.77
C ARG A 320 39.86 22.65 -23.19
N GLY A 321 39.42 22.83 -21.94
CA GLY A 321 38.48 21.95 -21.27
C GLY A 321 37.07 22.49 -21.37
N TYR A 322 36.10 21.61 -21.64
CA TYR A 322 34.68 21.91 -21.64
C TYR A 322 33.98 20.93 -20.70
N PRO A 323 33.64 21.36 -19.47
CA PRO A 323 32.96 20.50 -18.49
C PRO A 323 31.49 20.31 -18.87
N ASP A 324 31.00 19.09 -18.68
CA ASP A 324 29.57 18.79 -18.75
C ASP A 324 28.91 19.00 -17.38
N GLN A 325 27.57 19.08 -17.38
CA GLN A 325 26.82 19.07 -16.12
C GLN A 325 27.04 17.73 -15.39
N PRO A 326 27.39 17.75 -14.09
CA PRO A 326 27.62 16.52 -13.34
C PRO A 326 26.34 15.70 -13.21
N GLN A 327 26.47 14.37 -13.33
CA GLN A 327 25.37 13.44 -13.05
C GLN A 327 25.47 12.96 -11.60
N LEU A 328 24.35 13.00 -10.89
CA LEU A 328 24.25 12.63 -9.48
C LEU A 328 23.23 11.52 -9.33
N ASP A 329 23.68 10.39 -8.82
CA ASP A 329 22.85 9.21 -8.59
C ASP A 329 22.97 8.76 -7.13
N GLU A 330 21.87 8.27 -6.57
CA GLU A 330 21.81 7.71 -5.22
C GLU A 330 21.04 6.40 -5.26
N ILE A 331 21.58 5.39 -4.57
CA ILE A 331 20.93 4.09 -4.42
C ILE A 331 20.88 3.70 -2.96
N VAL A 332 19.79 3.03 -2.58
CA VAL A 332 19.69 2.40 -1.27
C VAL A 332 20.36 1.03 -1.32
N THR A 333 21.26 0.79 -0.36
CA THR A 333 22.00 -0.46 -0.19
C THR A 333 21.69 -1.10 1.17
N ALA A 334 22.20 -2.31 1.41
CA ALA A 334 22.08 -2.97 2.71
C ALA A 334 22.72 -2.16 3.87
N ASN A 335 23.71 -1.32 3.56
CA ASN A 335 24.50 -0.54 4.53
C ASN A 335 24.05 0.92 4.65
N GLY A 336 23.00 1.33 3.92
CA GLY A 336 22.56 2.72 3.87
C GLY A 336 22.54 3.30 2.47
N LEU A 337 22.74 4.60 2.36
CA LEU A 337 22.80 5.32 1.09
C LEU A 337 24.17 5.12 0.43
N ALA A 338 24.19 4.88 -0.86
CA ALA A 338 25.39 4.95 -1.67
C ALA A 338 25.17 5.94 -2.81
N ALA A 339 26.08 6.89 -2.93
CA ALA A 339 26.02 7.96 -3.90
C ALA A 339 27.08 7.80 -4.99
N THR A 340 26.73 8.25 -6.19
CA THR A 340 27.64 8.34 -7.33
C THR A 340 27.58 9.74 -7.92
N ARG A 341 28.75 10.33 -8.17
CA ARG A 341 28.90 11.58 -8.92
C ARG A 341 29.77 11.32 -10.14
N ILE A 342 29.26 11.66 -11.31
CA ILE A 342 29.96 11.52 -12.59
C ILE A 342 30.26 12.91 -13.13
N GLU A 343 31.53 13.18 -13.39
CA GLU A 343 32.00 14.41 -14.02
C GLU A 343 32.68 14.09 -15.35
N SER A 344 32.24 14.74 -16.42
CA SER A 344 32.81 14.59 -17.76
C SER A 344 33.43 15.91 -18.21
N LEU A 345 34.62 15.82 -18.80
CA LEU A 345 35.39 16.95 -19.31
C LEU A 345 35.85 16.62 -20.73
N ALA A 346 35.33 17.35 -21.73
CA ALA A 346 35.82 17.28 -23.09
C ALA A 346 37.09 18.13 -23.23
N LEU A 347 38.20 17.50 -23.59
CA LEU A 347 39.49 18.14 -23.77
C LEU A 347 39.79 18.30 -25.26
N VAL A 348 40.04 19.53 -25.69
CA VAL A 348 40.43 19.85 -27.07
C VAL A 348 41.88 20.33 -27.07
N PRO A 349 42.85 19.49 -27.47
CA PRO A 349 44.24 19.90 -27.59
C PRO A 349 44.41 20.98 -28.64
N ASN A 350 45.24 21.98 -28.36
CA ASN A 350 45.48 23.11 -29.27
C ASN A 350 46.91 23.15 -29.84
N LYS A 351 47.82 22.32 -29.32
CA LYS A 351 49.22 22.18 -29.77
C LYS A 351 49.63 20.71 -29.78
N PRO A 352 50.49 20.28 -30.73
CA PRO A 352 51.07 18.96 -30.70
C PRO A 352 52.12 18.84 -29.59
N GLY A 353 52.36 17.62 -29.13
CA GLY A 353 53.32 17.29 -28.08
C GLY A 353 52.67 16.63 -26.87
N GLU A 354 53.38 16.66 -25.75
CA GLU A 354 52.96 16.01 -24.51
C GLU A 354 52.04 16.94 -23.70
N ILE A 355 50.86 16.45 -23.32
CA ILE A 355 49.97 17.12 -22.36
C ILE A 355 49.91 16.26 -21.10
N VAL A 356 50.43 16.80 -19.99
CA VAL A 356 50.36 16.15 -18.68
C VAL A 356 49.16 16.70 -17.91
N LEU A 357 48.21 15.82 -17.63
CA LEU A 357 47.11 16.09 -16.72
C LEU A 357 47.53 15.71 -15.30
N PRO A 358 47.39 16.62 -14.31
CA PRO A 358 47.82 16.35 -12.95
C PRO A 358 47.02 15.23 -12.29
N ALA A 359 47.58 14.68 -11.22
CA ALA A 359 46.85 13.76 -10.34
C ALA A 359 45.59 14.44 -9.81
N VAL A 360 44.49 13.70 -9.72
CA VAL A 360 43.26 14.16 -9.08
C VAL A 360 43.21 13.53 -7.70
N GLN A 361 43.01 14.34 -6.67
CA GLN A 361 42.92 13.89 -5.29
C GLN A 361 41.63 14.39 -4.67
N LEU A 362 40.93 13.50 -3.95
CA LEU A 362 39.74 13.81 -3.19
C LEU A 362 39.96 13.38 -1.75
N VAL A 363 40.00 14.36 -0.85
CA VAL A 363 40.09 14.12 0.59
C VAL A 363 38.69 13.80 1.12
N TRP A 364 38.60 12.80 1.99
CA TRP A 364 37.35 12.43 2.65
C TRP A 364 37.62 11.97 4.08
N TRP A 365 36.61 11.98 4.94
CA TRP A 365 36.73 11.51 6.32
C TRP A 365 36.22 10.08 6.43
N ASP A 366 37.11 9.15 6.76
CA ASP A 366 36.75 7.75 6.97
C ASP A 366 36.13 7.58 8.36
N THR A 367 34.83 7.37 8.37
CA THR A 367 34.02 7.21 9.60
C THR A 367 34.30 5.89 10.33
N ASN A 368 34.89 4.89 9.68
CA ASN A 368 35.27 3.63 10.33
C ASN A 368 36.56 3.79 11.14
N SER A 369 37.57 4.46 10.57
CA SER A 369 38.86 4.69 11.23
C SER A 369 38.95 6.03 11.98
N ASN A 370 37.96 6.91 11.79
CA ASN A 370 37.90 8.28 12.30
C ASN A 370 39.16 9.08 11.95
N GLN A 371 39.56 9.05 10.67
CA GLN A 371 40.77 9.68 10.14
C GLN A 371 40.54 10.22 8.71
N PRO A 372 41.29 11.23 8.25
CA PRO A 372 41.25 11.65 6.86
C PRO A 372 41.87 10.59 5.95
N ARG A 373 41.27 10.39 4.78
CA ARG A 373 41.72 9.51 3.70
C ARG A 373 41.72 10.27 2.38
N ILE A 374 42.44 9.73 1.39
CA ILE A 374 42.55 10.32 0.06
C ILE A 374 42.19 9.24 -0.98
N ALA A 375 41.20 9.53 -1.83
CA ALA A 375 40.98 8.81 -3.07
C ALA A 375 41.72 9.55 -4.19
N SER A 376 42.54 8.84 -4.97
CA SER A 376 43.40 9.48 -5.97
C SER A 376 43.37 8.78 -7.32
N LEU A 377 43.42 9.58 -8.39
CA LEU A 377 43.77 9.14 -9.73
C LEU A 377 45.19 9.61 -10.05
N SER A 378 46.00 8.72 -10.62
CA SER A 378 47.33 9.05 -11.08
C SER A 378 47.31 10.12 -12.18
N PRO A 379 48.39 10.92 -12.33
CA PRO A 379 48.57 11.78 -13.49
C PRO A 379 48.49 10.97 -14.79
N ILE A 380 47.99 11.59 -15.85
CA ILE A 380 47.92 11.00 -17.19
C ILE A 380 48.69 11.89 -18.15
N THR A 381 49.48 11.25 -19.00
CA THR A 381 50.09 11.90 -20.16
C THR A 381 49.28 11.57 -21.40
N LEU A 382 48.87 12.59 -22.15
CA LEU A 382 48.28 12.47 -23.49
C LEU A 382 49.35 12.75 -24.53
N GLN A 383 49.46 11.87 -25.52
CA GLN A 383 50.34 12.07 -26.68
C GLN A 383 49.55 12.70 -27.81
N VAL A 384 49.83 13.98 -28.10
CA VAL A 384 49.09 14.76 -29.10
C VAL A 384 49.85 14.85 -30.41
N SER A 385 49.32 14.20 -31.44
CA SER A 385 49.82 14.24 -32.80
C SER A 385 49.35 15.50 -33.55
N PRO A 386 50.17 16.07 -34.46
CA PRO A 386 49.74 17.16 -35.33
C PRO A 386 48.52 16.74 -36.17
N SER A 387 47.58 17.66 -36.38
CA SER A 387 46.50 17.43 -37.33
C SER A 387 47.04 17.41 -38.76
N SER A 388 46.68 16.40 -39.55
CA SER A 388 47.05 16.29 -40.98
C SER A 388 46.50 17.43 -41.85
N ASN A 389 45.60 18.27 -41.31
CA ASN A 389 45.07 19.47 -41.93
C ASN A 389 45.91 20.70 -41.55
N ILE A 390 47.13 20.80 -42.09
CA ILE A 390 47.89 22.05 -42.10
C ILE A 390 47.40 22.85 -43.31
N ASP A 391 46.23 23.49 -43.17
CA ASP A 391 45.85 24.72 -43.88
C ASP A 391 44.43 25.14 -43.44
N ALA A 392 44.35 25.97 -42.39
CA ALA A 392 43.26 26.92 -42.17
C ALA A 392 43.60 27.85 -41.00
N THR A 393 44.48 28.82 -41.25
CA THR A 393 44.38 30.10 -40.53
C THR A 393 43.02 30.74 -40.83
N ALA A 394 42.33 31.15 -39.76
CA ALA A 394 41.17 32.05 -39.71
C ALA A 394 39.84 31.55 -40.30
N ASN A 395 38.98 30.96 -39.45
CA ASN A 395 37.56 31.33 -39.33
C ASN A 395 36.90 30.64 -38.13
N GLY A 396 36.57 31.42 -37.10
CA GLY A 396 36.00 30.99 -35.82
C GLY A 396 34.51 30.62 -35.85
N SER A 397 34.00 30.08 -36.95
CA SER A 397 32.54 29.86 -37.12
C SER A 397 32.12 28.40 -37.28
N ASN A 398 33.06 27.45 -37.43
CA ASN A 398 32.72 26.04 -37.71
C ASN A 398 32.81 25.08 -36.52
N VAL A 399 33.15 25.56 -35.32
CA VAL A 399 33.26 24.68 -34.12
C VAL A 399 31.88 24.22 -33.62
N MET A 400 30.81 24.98 -33.85
CA MET A 400 29.45 24.61 -33.42
C MET A 400 28.76 23.55 -34.30
N GLN A 401 29.26 23.28 -35.51
CA GLN A 401 28.59 22.38 -36.45
C GLN A 401 29.13 20.94 -36.36
N MET A 402 30.44 20.78 -36.11
CA MET A 402 31.04 19.45 -35.86
C MET A 402 30.70 18.87 -34.47
N THR A 403 30.46 19.71 -33.46
CA THR A 403 29.93 19.23 -32.17
C THR A 403 28.50 18.70 -32.31
N ASN A 404 27.67 19.29 -33.16
CA ASN A 404 26.30 18.79 -33.38
C ASN A 404 26.28 17.52 -34.22
N ASP A 405 27.13 17.39 -35.24
CA ASP A 405 27.17 16.17 -36.07
C ASP A 405 27.83 14.98 -35.35
N ALA A 406 28.84 15.21 -34.50
CA ALA A 406 29.38 14.17 -33.62
C ALA A 406 28.39 13.77 -32.52
N MET A 407 27.65 14.73 -31.95
CA MET A 407 26.61 14.48 -30.95
C MET A 407 25.39 13.77 -31.56
N THR A 408 25.07 14.01 -32.84
CA THR A 408 23.98 13.33 -33.55
C THR A 408 24.39 11.94 -34.05
N THR A 409 25.64 11.72 -34.45
CA THR A 409 26.13 10.40 -34.90
C THR A 409 26.38 9.43 -33.74
N LEU A 410 26.83 9.90 -32.57
CA LEU A 410 26.90 9.07 -31.35
C LEU A 410 25.51 8.86 -30.70
N ALA A 411 24.59 9.82 -30.78
CA ALA A 411 23.20 9.62 -30.34
C ALA A 411 22.43 8.65 -31.25
N THR A 412 22.68 8.65 -32.57
CA THR A 412 22.00 7.73 -33.50
C THR A 412 22.56 6.30 -33.51
N ASP A 413 23.82 6.09 -33.10
CA ASP A 413 24.36 4.73 -32.88
C ASP A 413 24.02 4.18 -31.47
N ALA A 414 23.73 5.06 -30.50
CA ALA A 414 23.18 4.68 -29.19
C ALA A 414 21.66 4.40 -29.19
N LEU A 415 20.92 4.84 -30.23
CA LEU A 415 19.46 4.65 -30.36
C LEU A 415 19.05 3.51 -31.30
N LYS A 416 19.98 2.78 -31.91
CA LYS A 416 19.63 1.50 -32.56
C LYS A 416 19.68 0.41 -31.51
N PRO A 417 18.54 -0.23 -31.14
CA PRO A 417 18.58 -1.39 -30.27
C PRO A 417 19.35 -2.48 -31.02
N LYS A 418 20.63 -2.65 -30.68
CA LYS A 418 21.40 -3.81 -31.06
C LYS A 418 20.81 -4.96 -30.23
N VAL A 419 19.81 -5.62 -30.78
CA VAL A 419 19.22 -6.84 -30.20
C VAL A 419 20.38 -7.82 -30.03
N SER A 420 20.86 -7.92 -28.80
CA SER A 420 21.97 -8.77 -28.41
C SER A 420 21.66 -10.21 -28.81
N PHE A 421 22.68 -10.97 -29.22
CA PHE A 421 22.54 -12.42 -29.36
C PHE A 421 21.94 -13.05 -28.07
N MET A 422 22.19 -12.44 -26.91
CA MET A 422 21.58 -12.81 -25.63
C MET A 422 20.10 -12.43 -25.48
N THR A 423 19.57 -11.40 -26.16
CA THR A 423 18.13 -11.09 -26.15
C THR A 423 17.35 -12.02 -27.09
N ASN A 424 17.95 -12.44 -28.20
CA ASN A 424 17.36 -13.50 -29.04
C ASN A 424 17.45 -14.87 -28.33
N LEU A 425 18.53 -15.13 -27.59
CA LEU A 425 18.65 -16.31 -26.75
C LEU A 425 17.67 -16.25 -25.56
N SER A 426 17.44 -15.09 -24.93
CA SER A 426 16.45 -14.94 -23.87
C SER A 426 15.03 -15.04 -24.40
N LEU A 427 14.70 -14.51 -25.58
CA LEU A 427 13.40 -14.70 -26.22
C LEU A 427 13.16 -16.16 -26.55
N SER A 428 14.19 -16.87 -27.03
CA SER A 428 14.13 -18.31 -27.29
C SER A 428 13.95 -19.11 -26.00
N ILE A 429 14.69 -18.79 -24.94
CA ILE A 429 14.58 -19.43 -23.62
C ILE A 429 13.23 -19.11 -22.96
N ASN A 430 12.73 -17.88 -23.07
CA ASN A 430 11.41 -17.49 -22.57
C ASN A 430 10.29 -18.15 -23.37
N ALA A 431 10.43 -18.30 -24.69
CA ALA A 431 9.49 -19.07 -25.50
C ALA A 431 9.51 -20.56 -25.11
N LEU A 432 10.69 -21.11 -24.78
CA LEU A 432 10.86 -22.47 -24.26
C LEU A 432 10.29 -22.62 -22.84
N LEU A 433 10.43 -21.60 -21.99
CA LEU A 433 9.83 -21.53 -20.66
C LEU A 433 8.31 -21.37 -20.72
N ILE A 434 7.79 -20.56 -21.64
CA ILE A 434 6.35 -20.38 -21.85
C ILE A 434 5.75 -21.67 -22.43
N THR A 435 6.42 -22.33 -23.37
CA THR A 435 5.97 -23.64 -23.85
C THR A 435 6.10 -24.73 -22.77
N LEU A 436 7.14 -24.71 -21.93
CA LEU A 436 7.26 -25.59 -20.76
C LEU A 436 6.16 -25.31 -19.74
N ILE A 437 5.81 -24.04 -19.49
CA ILE A 437 4.71 -23.62 -18.62
C ILE A 437 3.37 -24.04 -19.21
N ILE A 438 3.15 -23.88 -20.52
CA ILE A 438 1.93 -24.35 -21.21
C ILE A 438 1.84 -25.87 -21.14
N VAL A 439 2.95 -26.59 -21.36
CA VAL A 439 3.00 -28.06 -21.22
C VAL A 439 2.80 -28.48 -19.76
N LEU A 440 3.33 -27.75 -18.77
CA LEU A 440 3.10 -27.98 -17.34
C LEU A 440 1.68 -27.61 -16.91
N LEU A 441 1.04 -26.63 -17.54
CA LEU A 441 -0.36 -26.26 -17.31
C LEU A 441 -1.31 -27.25 -18.01
N MET A 442 -0.93 -27.81 -19.15
CA MET A 442 -1.64 -28.89 -19.83
C MET A 442 -1.45 -30.23 -19.10
N ARG A 443 -0.26 -30.50 -18.55
CA ARG A 443 -0.01 -31.64 -17.64
C ARG A 443 -0.70 -31.43 -16.30
N ARG A 444 -0.71 -30.23 -15.72
CA ARG A 444 -1.56 -29.90 -14.57
C ARG A 444 -3.02 -30.05 -14.91
N LYS A 445 -3.52 -29.71 -16.11
CA LYS A 445 -4.91 -30.02 -16.52
C LYS A 445 -5.17 -31.52 -16.68
N ARG A 446 -4.18 -32.31 -17.12
CA ARG A 446 -4.27 -33.79 -17.20
C ARG A 446 -4.17 -34.47 -15.82
N GLU A 447 -3.40 -33.90 -14.90
CA GLU A 447 -3.27 -34.37 -13.50
C GLU A 447 -4.37 -33.80 -12.58
N SER A 448 -4.97 -32.65 -12.93
CA SER A 448 -6.16 -32.08 -12.25
C SER A 448 -7.42 -32.90 -12.50
N SER A 449 -7.45 -33.72 -13.55
CA SER A 449 -8.52 -34.72 -13.73
C SER A 449 -8.34 -35.94 -12.81
N ALA A 450 -7.15 -36.17 -12.24
CA ALA A 450 -6.89 -37.24 -11.29
C ALA A 450 -6.97 -36.80 -9.81
N ALA A 451 -7.05 -35.49 -9.53
CA ALA A 451 -7.13 -34.94 -8.17
C ALA A 451 -8.45 -34.20 -7.87
N ARG A 452 -9.54 -34.52 -8.58
CA ARG A 452 -10.89 -34.00 -8.26
C ARG A 452 -11.62 -34.97 -7.33
N SER A 453 -11.17 -35.02 -6.08
CA SER A 453 -11.91 -35.65 -4.98
C SER A 453 -11.62 -34.90 -3.69
N GLN A 454 -12.11 -33.66 -3.61
CA GLN A 454 -12.49 -32.94 -2.38
C GLN A 454 -12.87 -31.50 -2.76
N GLN A 455 -14.17 -31.27 -3.01
CA GLN A 455 -14.77 -29.94 -2.87
C GLN A 455 -15.29 -29.79 -1.43
N PRO A 456 -15.13 -28.64 -0.78
CA PRO A 456 -15.93 -28.31 0.39
C PRO A 456 -17.37 -28.06 -0.06
N SER A 457 -18.32 -28.73 0.56
CA SER A 457 -19.75 -28.52 0.33
C SER A 457 -20.11 -27.03 0.55
N LEU A 458 -20.55 -26.35 -0.51
CA LEU A 458 -21.31 -25.11 -0.40
C LEU A 458 -22.49 -25.36 0.53
N SER A 459 -22.53 -24.66 1.67
CA SER A 459 -23.71 -24.66 2.53
C SER A 459 -24.92 -24.20 1.69
N LEU A 460 -26.02 -24.96 1.73
CA LEU A 460 -27.25 -24.68 0.97
C LEU A 460 -27.76 -23.24 1.18
N ASP A 461 -27.49 -22.65 2.34
CA ASP A 461 -27.88 -21.29 2.70
C ASP A 461 -27.09 -20.22 1.94
N SER A 462 -25.80 -20.44 1.70
CA SER A 462 -24.95 -19.52 0.94
C SER A 462 -25.30 -19.47 -0.55
N ALA A 463 -25.68 -20.61 -1.14
CA ALA A 463 -26.14 -20.70 -2.53
C ALA A 463 -27.52 -20.04 -2.72
N ARG A 464 -28.45 -20.23 -1.77
CA ARG A 464 -29.77 -19.58 -1.77
C ARG A 464 -29.68 -18.07 -1.61
N LEU A 465 -28.81 -17.58 -0.74
CA LEU A 465 -28.59 -16.14 -0.55
C LEU A 465 -28.04 -15.49 -1.82
N ASN A 466 -27.10 -16.16 -2.50
CA ASN A 466 -26.51 -15.70 -3.75
C ASN A 466 -27.54 -15.67 -4.91
N LEU A 467 -28.38 -16.70 -5.04
CA LEU A 467 -29.47 -16.73 -6.03
C LEU A 467 -30.49 -15.61 -5.82
N LYS A 468 -30.88 -15.33 -4.56
CA LYS A 468 -31.81 -14.23 -4.23
C LYS A 468 -31.21 -12.85 -4.53
N GLN A 469 -29.91 -12.67 -4.34
CA GLN A 469 -29.20 -11.45 -4.70
C GLN A 469 -29.16 -11.25 -6.22
N GLN A 470 -28.89 -12.30 -7.00
CA GLN A 470 -28.93 -12.20 -8.47
C GLN A 470 -30.33 -11.92 -9.02
N LEU A 471 -31.38 -12.47 -8.41
CA LEU A 471 -32.74 -12.20 -8.85
C LEU A 471 -33.15 -10.73 -8.62
N ARG A 472 -32.69 -10.13 -7.51
CA ARG A 472 -32.85 -8.68 -7.27
C ARG A 472 -32.09 -7.81 -8.28
N ALA A 473 -30.93 -8.28 -8.75
CA ALA A 473 -30.20 -7.59 -9.81
C ALA A 473 -31.01 -7.59 -11.11
N ILE A 474 -31.59 -8.73 -11.50
CA ILE A 474 -32.48 -8.81 -12.69
C ILE A 474 -33.70 -7.89 -12.53
N GLU A 475 -34.30 -7.81 -11.34
CA GLU A 475 -35.42 -6.89 -11.07
C GLU A 475 -35.03 -5.41 -11.16
N SER A 476 -33.79 -5.06 -10.79
CA SER A 476 -33.29 -3.68 -10.91
C SER A 476 -33.12 -3.31 -12.38
N GLU A 477 -32.44 -4.15 -13.16
CA GLU A 477 -32.20 -3.90 -14.59
C GLU A 477 -33.51 -3.83 -15.39
N ALA A 478 -34.51 -4.62 -14.97
CA ALA A 478 -35.86 -4.58 -15.55
C ALA A 478 -36.62 -3.28 -15.25
N LYS A 479 -36.37 -2.63 -14.11
CA LYS A 479 -36.94 -1.32 -13.76
C LYS A 479 -36.27 -0.18 -14.52
N ASP A 480 -34.99 -0.32 -14.79
CA ASP A 480 -34.19 0.67 -15.51
C ASP A 480 -34.31 0.52 -17.05
N GLU A 481 -35.26 -0.31 -17.52
CA GLU A 481 -35.54 -0.63 -18.94
C GLU A 481 -34.29 -1.11 -19.73
N ASN A 482 -33.26 -1.59 -19.04
CA ASN A 482 -31.99 -2.01 -19.63
C ASN A 482 -32.03 -3.50 -20.00
N LEU A 483 -32.65 -3.81 -21.14
CA LEU A 483 -32.82 -5.17 -21.62
C LEU A 483 -31.48 -5.93 -21.80
N MET A 484 -30.40 -5.24 -22.15
CA MET A 484 -29.10 -5.87 -22.40
C MET A 484 -28.43 -6.30 -21.09
N ALA A 485 -28.44 -5.41 -20.09
CA ALA A 485 -27.98 -5.74 -18.75
C ALA A 485 -28.87 -6.81 -18.08
N MET A 486 -30.18 -6.76 -18.34
CA MET A 486 -31.14 -7.77 -17.87
C MET A 486 -30.81 -9.16 -18.43
N ARG A 487 -30.50 -9.27 -19.73
CA ARG A 487 -30.04 -10.52 -20.37
C ARG A 487 -28.79 -11.09 -19.69
N ASP A 488 -27.78 -10.25 -19.46
CA ASP A 488 -26.53 -10.67 -18.84
C ASP A 488 -26.71 -11.06 -17.37
N ALA A 489 -27.62 -10.39 -16.65
CA ALA A 489 -28.00 -10.75 -15.29
C ALA A 489 -28.72 -12.12 -15.24
N ILE A 490 -29.60 -12.41 -16.20
CA ILE A 490 -30.27 -13.72 -16.32
C ILE A 490 -29.27 -14.85 -16.59
N LEU A 491 -28.27 -14.63 -17.47
CA LEU A 491 -27.22 -15.61 -17.73
C LEU A 491 -26.33 -15.85 -16.50
N ARG A 492 -25.99 -14.80 -15.75
CA ARG A 492 -25.25 -14.94 -14.48
C ARG A 492 -26.04 -15.75 -13.46
N TRP A 493 -27.32 -15.47 -13.32
CA TRP A 493 -28.23 -16.27 -12.48
C TRP A 493 -28.27 -17.74 -12.92
N GLY A 494 -28.40 -18.00 -14.22
CA GLY A 494 -28.41 -19.34 -14.79
C GLY A 494 -27.12 -20.14 -14.55
N LYS A 495 -25.95 -19.48 -14.62
CA LYS A 495 -24.64 -20.11 -14.33
C LYS A 495 -24.49 -20.53 -12.86
N ILE A 496 -25.14 -19.82 -11.94
CA ILE A 496 -25.18 -20.20 -10.53
C ILE A 496 -26.15 -21.37 -10.32
N LEU A 497 -27.29 -21.35 -11.01
CA LEU A 497 -28.30 -22.40 -10.90
C LEU A 497 -27.81 -23.75 -11.48
N PHE A 498 -27.05 -23.71 -12.57
CA PHE A 498 -26.49 -24.89 -13.25
C PHE A 498 -24.96 -24.88 -13.21
N ALA A 499 -24.37 -24.87 -12.01
CA ALA A 499 -22.92 -24.80 -11.83
C ALA A 499 -22.15 -25.97 -12.49
N GLU A 500 -22.78 -27.14 -12.62
CA GLU A 500 -22.19 -28.33 -13.27
C GLU A 500 -22.26 -28.26 -14.81
N ASN A 501 -23.23 -27.54 -15.36
CA ASN A 501 -23.39 -27.34 -16.80
C ASN A 501 -23.84 -25.89 -17.10
N PRO A 502 -22.91 -24.91 -17.01
CA PRO A 502 -23.26 -23.51 -17.03
C PRO A 502 -23.73 -23.05 -18.43
N PRO A 503 -24.93 -22.47 -18.56
CA PRO A 503 -25.42 -22.00 -19.84
C PRO A 503 -24.65 -20.78 -20.34
N SER A 504 -24.37 -20.76 -21.64
CA SER A 504 -23.69 -19.65 -22.33
C SER A 504 -24.66 -18.75 -23.09
N THR A 505 -25.89 -19.22 -23.36
CA THR A 505 -26.95 -18.50 -24.08
C THR A 505 -28.29 -18.63 -23.37
N LEU A 506 -29.22 -17.69 -23.60
CA LEU A 506 -30.55 -17.76 -23.01
C LEU A 506 -31.33 -18.98 -23.53
N LYS A 507 -31.10 -19.38 -24.79
CA LYS A 507 -31.61 -20.63 -25.36
C LYS A 507 -31.14 -21.85 -24.56
N SER A 508 -29.83 -22.00 -24.34
CA SER A 508 -29.30 -23.12 -23.54
C SER A 508 -29.79 -23.10 -22.09
N LEU A 509 -30.03 -21.92 -21.52
CA LEU A 509 -30.61 -21.80 -20.18
C LEU A 509 -32.08 -22.25 -20.17
N GLY A 510 -32.86 -21.84 -21.17
CA GLY A 510 -34.25 -22.28 -21.34
C GLY A 510 -34.36 -23.81 -21.49
N ASP A 511 -33.48 -24.41 -22.30
CA ASP A 511 -33.42 -25.86 -22.48
C ASP A 511 -33.09 -26.59 -21.17
N LEU A 512 -32.18 -26.05 -20.36
CA LEU A 512 -31.82 -26.60 -19.05
C LEU A 512 -32.93 -26.46 -18.00
N LEU A 513 -33.74 -25.40 -18.07
CA LEU A 513 -34.90 -25.20 -17.21
C LEU A 513 -36.07 -26.13 -17.60
N GLY A 514 -36.12 -26.59 -18.85
CA GLY A 514 -37.16 -27.51 -19.34
C GLY A 514 -38.57 -26.92 -19.35
N ASN A 515 -38.70 -25.59 -19.26
CA ASN A 515 -39.98 -24.89 -19.23
C ASN A 515 -40.22 -24.15 -20.57
N PRO A 516 -41.14 -24.64 -21.43
CA PRO A 516 -41.34 -24.06 -22.76
C PRO A 516 -41.78 -22.59 -22.72
N SER A 517 -42.51 -22.18 -21.68
CA SER A 517 -42.96 -20.79 -21.52
C SER A 517 -41.82 -19.83 -21.22
N ILE A 518 -40.84 -20.22 -20.37
CA ILE A 518 -39.69 -19.34 -20.08
C ILE A 518 -38.72 -19.28 -21.26
N SER A 519 -38.56 -20.38 -22.00
CA SER A 519 -37.76 -20.42 -23.22
C SER A 519 -38.32 -19.49 -24.31
N GLN A 520 -39.65 -19.38 -24.43
CA GLN A 520 -40.29 -18.42 -25.32
C GLN A 520 -40.02 -16.96 -24.92
N LEU A 521 -40.07 -16.64 -23.62
CA LEU A 521 -39.78 -15.29 -23.13
C LEU A 521 -38.30 -14.92 -23.31
N PHE A 522 -37.39 -15.88 -23.13
CA PHE A 522 -35.97 -15.71 -23.45
C PHE A 522 -35.73 -15.46 -24.94
N ALA A 523 -36.43 -16.17 -25.81
CA ALA A 523 -36.38 -15.93 -27.25
C ALA A 523 -36.92 -14.54 -27.61
N GLN A 524 -38.01 -14.10 -26.98
CA GLN A 524 -38.56 -12.74 -27.16
C GLN A 524 -37.59 -11.65 -26.68
N LEU A 525 -36.90 -11.87 -25.54
CA LEU A 525 -35.87 -10.95 -25.03
C LEU A 525 -34.67 -10.84 -25.99
N ASP A 526 -34.14 -11.97 -26.47
CA ASP A 526 -33.06 -11.96 -27.48
C ASP A 526 -33.52 -11.32 -28.80
N GLN A 527 -34.76 -11.58 -29.24
CA GLN A 527 -35.32 -11.00 -30.47
C GLN A 527 -35.51 -9.49 -30.37
N GLN A 528 -35.94 -8.98 -29.21
CA GLN A 528 -36.11 -7.55 -28.96
C GLN A 528 -34.76 -6.81 -28.86
N LEU A 529 -33.71 -7.48 -28.35
CA LEU A 529 -32.35 -6.92 -28.24
C LEU A 529 -31.59 -6.89 -29.57
N TYR A 530 -31.81 -7.86 -30.45
CA TYR A 530 -30.97 -8.07 -31.63
C TYR A 530 -31.74 -7.97 -32.95
N GLN A 531 -32.86 -7.21 -32.99
CA GLN A 531 -33.79 -7.04 -34.12
C GLN A 531 -33.23 -7.53 -35.47
N TYR A 532 -33.69 -8.72 -35.88
CA TYR A 532 -33.44 -9.25 -37.21
C TYR A 532 -34.65 -8.90 -38.09
N ASN A 533 -34.43 -8.16 -39.17
CA ASN A 533 -35.46 -7.73 -40.10
C ASN A 533 -36.37 -8.89 -40.54
N GLY A 534 -37.67 -8.84 -40.19
CA GLY A 534 -38.71 -9.60 -40.89
C GLY A 534 -39.69 -10.48 -40.09
N VAL A 535 -39.76 -10.41 -38.75
CA VAL A 535 -40.73 -11.20 -37.94
C VAL A 535 -41.64 -10.24 -37.13
N PRO A 536 -42.96 -10.48 -37.02
CA PRO A 536 -43.89 -9.55 -36.38
C PRO A 536 -43.53 -9.26 -34.91
N GLU A 537 -43.77 -8.01 -34.48
CA GLU A 537 -43.52 -7.51 -33.12
C GLU A 537 -44.16 -8.44 -32.09
N THR A 538 -43.33 -9.23 -31.42
CA THR A 538 -43.73 -9.96 -30.23
C THR A 538 -43.15 -9.19 -29.05
N THR A 539 -43.96 -8.38 -28.39
CA THR A 539 -43.53 -7.55 -27.26
C THR A 539 -43.22 -8.43 -26.06
N LEU A 540 -42.01 -8.35 -25.52
CA LEU A 540 -41.62 -9.07 -24.30
C LEU A 540 -42.48 -8.60 -23.11
N ASP A 541 -43.18 -9.54 -22.46
CA ASP A 541 -43.80 -9.28 -21.17
C ASP A 541 -42.76 -9.45 -20.04
N VAL A 542 -42.14 -8.34 -19.66
CA VAL A 542 -41.10 -8.26 -18.62
C VAL A 542 -41.65 -8.70 -17.25
N ALA A 543 -42.91 -8.41 -16.95
CA ALA A 543 -43.53 -8.80 -15.70
C ALA A 543 -43.73 -10.33 -15.63
N LEU A 544 -44.15 -10.94 -16.72
CA LEU A 544 -44.32 -12.39 -16.86
C LEU A 544 -42.96 -13.12 -16.84
N LEU A 545 -41.91 -12.54 -17.44
CA LEU A 545 -40.54 -13.06 -17.37
C LEU A 545 -40.01 -13.07 -15.93
N LEU A 546 -40.16 -11.96 -15.19
CA LEU A 546 -39.73 -11.87 -13.79
C LEU A 546 -40.52 -12.84 -12.89
N ALA A 547 -41.83 -12.97 -13.11
CA ALA A 547 -42.67 -13.92 -12.37
C ALA A 547 -42.24 -15.37 -12.64
N SER A 548 -41.90 -15.70 -13.90
CA SER A 548 -41.43 -17.03 -14.30
C SER A 548 -40.06 -17.35 -13.68
N LEU A 549 -39.11 -16.40 -13.71
CA LEU A 549 -37.80 -16.56 -13.07
C LEU A 549 -37.90 -16.73 -11.54
N LYS A 550 -38.82 -16.01 -10.88
CA LYS A 550 -39.10 -16.20 -9.45
C LYS A 550 -39.62 -17.61 -9.15
N LYS A 551 -40.49 -18.13 -10.01
CA LYS A 551 -41.03 -19.49 -9.88
C LYS A 551 -39.92 -20.53 -10.03
N GLU A 552 -39.03 -20.37 -11.01
CA GLU A 552 -37.85 -21.23 -11.20
C GLU A 552 -36.78 -21.03 -10.11
N SER A 553 -36.79 -19.92 -9.36
CA SER A 553 -35.87 -19.72 -8.23
C SER A 553 -36.31 -20.41 -6.93
N ASN A 554 -37.60 -20.77 -6.84
CA ASN A 554 -38.19 -21.45 -5.68
C ASN A 554 -38.12 -22.98 -5.83
N PHE A 555 -36.91 -23.56 -5.87
CA PHE A 555 -36.77 -25.01 -5.91
C PHE A 555 -36.76 -25.64 -4.51
N ASN A 556 -37.83 -26.41 -4.25
CA ASN A 556 -37.85 -27.50 -3.28
C ASN A 556 -37.69 -28.82 -4.06
N ARG A 557 -36.47 -29.31 -4.27
CA ARG A 557 -36.24 -30.69 -4.78
C ARG A 557 -36.04 -31.62 -3.60
N GLY A 558 -37.13 -32.25 -3.17
CA GLY A 558 -37.08 -33.54 -2.47
C GLY A 558 -36.53 -34.62 -3.41
N SER A 559 -35.97 -35.67 -2.81
CA SER A 559 -35.30 -36.82 -3.43
C SER A 559 -35.77 -37.21 -4.83
N ALA A 560 -34.83 -37.26 -5.77
CA ALA A 560 -34.92 -38.14 -6.93
C ALA A 560 -33.79 -39.18 -6.81
N SER A 561 -34.03 -40.18 -5.98
CA SER A 561 -33.38 -41.49 -6.05
C SER A 561 -34.48 -42.51 -6.31
N LYS A 562 -34.23 -43.43 -7.25
CA LYS A 562 -35.09 -44.49 -7.81
C LYS A 562 -36.04 -44.07 -8.95
N ASP A 563 -35.59 -44.25 -10.19
CA ASP A 563 -35.97 -45.42 -11.00
C ASP A 563 -35.30 -45.35 -12.39
N ASN A 564 -34.33 -46.23 -12.63
CA ASN A 564 -34.36 -47.14 -13.77
C ASN A 564 -33.19 -48.13 -13.68
N ALA A 565 -33.59 -49.38 -13.50
CA ALA A 565 -32.74 -50.54 -13.54
C ALA A 565 -32.34 -50.88 -14.99
N GLY A 566 -31.14 -51.45 -15.14
CA GLY A 566 -30.90 -52.54 -16.07
C GLY A 566 -30.56 -52.18 -17.52
N THR A 567 -29.27 -52.13 -17.82
CA THR A 567 -28.74 -52.89 -18.96
C THR A 567 -27.33 -53.35 -18.64
N ALA A 568 -27.21 -54.64 -18.33
CA ALA A 568 -25.93 -55.31 -18.13
C ALA A 568 -25.21 -55.47 -19.48
N LEU A 569 -23.93 -55.14 -19.52
CA LEU A 569 -23.04 -55.52 -20.61
C LEU A 569 -22.75 -57.03 -20.50
N GLN A 570 -22.97 -57.74 -21.62
CA GLN A 570 -22.66 -59.15 -21.79
C GLN A 570 -21.16 -59.42 -21.64
N SER A 571 -20.81 -60.52 -20.96
CA SER A 571 -19.44 -61.00 -20.77
C SER A 571 -18.84 -61.48 -22.09
N LEU A 572 -17.72 -60.88 -22.49
CA LEU A 572 -16.85 -61.35 -23.58
C LEU A 572 -15.83 -62.33 -22.97
N TYR A 573 -16.18 -63.62 -22.88
CA TYR A 573 -15.34 -64.82 -23.12
C TYR A 573 -16.17 -66.07 -22.76
N PRO A 574 -16.06 -67.16 -23.55
CA PRO A 574 -17.05 -68.24 -23.59
C PRO A 574 -16.70 -69.45 -22.72
N ASP A 575 -17.72 -70.25 -22.39
CA ASP A 575 -17.66 -71.71 -22.50
C ASP A 575 -18.21 -72.11 -23.88
#